data_AF-M6RGL0-F1
#
_entry.id   AF-M6RGL0-F1
#
_cell.length_a   1.000
_cell.length_b   1.000
_cell.length_c   1.000
_cell.angle_alpha   90.00
_cell.angle_beta   90.00
_cell.angle_gamma   90.00
#
_symmetry.space_group_name_H-M   'P 1'
#
loop_
_entity.id
_entity.type
_entity.pdbx_description
1 polymer ?
#
loop_
_entity_poly.entity_id
_entity_poly.type
_entity_poly.pdbx_seq_one_letter_code
_entity_poly.pdbx_strand_id
1 'polypeptide(L)'
;MANFKTRQYKGLVQEIKDCTEADYELMKSVRESGAENSALFFGPKAGEGWNKYIIRPSVAVKFELSELFDQSPGIKAGEKLK
;
A
#
# COMPACT_ATOMS: atom_id res chain seq x y z
N MET A 1 -9.83 -16.58 -9.73
CA MET A 1 -9.24 -16.47 -8.38
C MET A 1 -8.33 -15.24 -8.39
N ALA A 2 -8.56 -14.26 -7.52
CA ALA A 2 -7.74 -13.06 -7.46
C ALA A 2 -6.39 -13.40 -6.80
N ASN A 3 -5.31 -13.37 -7.58
CA ASN A 3 -3.95 -13.58 -7.08
C ASN A 3 -3.45 -12.29 -6.44
N PHE A 4 -3.97 -11.95 -5.26
CA PHE A 4 -3.43 -10.83 -4.48
C PHE A 4 -2.01 -11.17 -4.04
N LYS A 5 -1.05 -10.47 -4.64
CA LYS A 5 0.34 -10.52 -4.19
C LYS A 5 0.49 -9.54 -3.03
N THR A 6 0.57 -10.07 -1.82
CA THR A 6 0.86 -9.27 -0.63
C THR A 6 2.31 -9.46 -0.23
N ARG A 7 2.86 -8.42 0.40
CA ARG A 7 4.27 -8.33 0.78
C ARG A 7 4.34 -7.76 2.19
N GLN A 8 5.26 -8.29 2.99
CA GLN A 8 5.65 -7.68 4.25
C GLN A 8 7.06 -7.12 4.12
N TYR A 9 7.18 -5.82 4.35
CA TYR A 9 8.43 -5.08 4.33
C TYR A 9 8.87 -4.85 5.77
N LYS A 10 10.11 -5.21 6.10
CA LYS A 10 10.74 -4.91 7.40
C LYS A 10 12.03 -4.15 7.15
N GLY A 11 12.28 -3.14 7.96
CA GLY A 11 13.39 -2.23 7.75
C GLY A 11 13.58 -1.25 8.90
N LEU A 12 14.55 -0.35 8.73
CA LEU A 12 14.86 0.70 9.68
C LEU A 12 14.36 2.06 9.16
N VAL A 13 13.61 2.79 9.97
CA VAL A 13 13.19 4.15 9.64
C VAL A 13 14.42 5.06 9.59
N GLN A 14 14.57 5.77 8.48
CA GLN A 14 15.68 6.70 8.22
C GLN A 14 15.24 8.15 8.41
N GLU A 15 13.99 8.45 8.08
CA GLU A 15 13.46 9.82 8.14
C GLU A 15 11.95 9.81 8.38
N ILE A 16 11.50 10.76 9.19
CA ILE A 16 10.09 11.13 9.35
C ILE A 16 10.05 12.65 9.17
N LYS A 17 9.26 13.11 8.21
CA LYS A 17 9.07 14.54 7.92
C LYS A 17 7.60 14.85 7.71
N ASP A 18 7.25 16.13 7.78
CA ASP A 18 5.92 16.57 7.40
C ASP A 18 5.63 16.23 5.94
N CYS A 19 4.38 15.83 5.68
CA CYS A 19 3.91 15.53 4.34
C CYS A 19 3.97 16.79 3.47
N THR A 20 4.68 16.70 2.36
CA THR A 20 4.70 17.77 1.35
C THR A 20 3.54 17.59 0.38
N GLU A 21 3.26 18.63 -0.42
CA GLU A 21 2.20 18.50 -1.42
C GLU A 21 2.52 17.51 -2.53
N ALA A 22 3.80 17.28 -2.80
CA ALA A 22 4.23 16.20 -3.69
C ALA A 22 3.91 14.80 -3.10
N ASP A 23 4.08 14.61 -1.79
CA ASP A 23 3.75 13.35 -1.10
C ASP A 23 2.23 13.10 -1.12
N TYR A 24 1.44 14.17 -0.96
CA TYR A 24 -0.02 14.10 -1.04
C TYR A 24 -0.51 13.70 -2.44
N GLU A 25 -0.03 14.36 -3.50
CA GLU A 25 -0.43 14.02 -4.88
C GLU A 25 0.01 12.60 -5.27
N LEU A 26 1.20 12.17 -4.82
CA LEU A 26 1.63 10.78 -4.99
C LEU A 26 0.65 9.81 -4.32
N MET A 27 0.33 10.01 -3.04
CA MET A 27 -0.59 9.14 -2.29
C MET A 27 -2.01 9.13 -2.88
N LYS A 28 -2.47 10.26 -3.41
CA LYS A 28 -3.74 10.36 -4.12
C LYS A 28 -3.74 9.47 -5.36
N SER A 29 -2.71 9.53 -6.21
CA SER A 29 -2.61 8.70 -7.41
C SER A 29 -2.55 7.20 -7.07
N VAL A 30 -1.77 6.81 -6.06
CA VAL A 30 -1.65 5.42 -5.60
C VAL A 30 -3.00 4.88 -5.12
N ARG A 31 -3.76 5.71 -4.38
CA ARG A 31 -5.09 5.33 -3.90
C ARG A 31 -6.09 5.16 -5.03
N GLU A 32 -6.10 6.08 -5.99
CA GLU A 32 -6.98 6.01 -7.16
C GLU A 32 -6.72 4.71 -7.95
N SER A 33 -5.45 4.39 -8.25
CA SER A 33 -5.09 3.11 -8.88
C SER A 33 -5.44 1.88 -8.03
N GLY A 34 -5.33 1.99 -6.69
CA GLY A 34 -5.72 0.92 -5.77
C GLY A 34 -7.22 0.66 -5.73
N ALA A 35 -8.04 1.72 -5.81
CA ALA A 35 -9.49 1.63 -5.83
C ALA A 35 -10.01 1.00 -7.14
N GLU A 36 -9.44 1.36 -8.29
CA GLU A 36 -9.75 0.73 -9.58
C GLU A 36 -9.49 -0.78 -9.55
N ASN A 37 -8.31 -1.17 -9.04
CA ASN A 37 -7.97 -2.58 -8.86
C ASN A 37 -8.95 -3.27 -7.90
N SER A 38 -9.33 -2.63 -6.78
CA SER A 38 -10.26 -3.21 -5.81
C SER A 38 -11.66 -3.44 -6.40
N ALA A 39 -12.17 -2.49 -7.18
CA ALA A 39 -13.48 -2.59 -7.83
C ALA A 39 -13.54 -3.74 -8.83
N LEU A 40 -12.46 -3.98 -9.58
CA LEU A 40 -12.34 -5.10 -10.53
C LEU A 40 -12.48 -6.48 -9.85
N PHE A 41 -12.02 -6.62 -8.60
CA PHE A 41 -11.97 -7.92 -7.92
C PHE A 41 -13.07 -8.15 -6.89
N PHE A 42 -13.52 -7.11 -6.19
CA PHE A 42 -14.49 -7.22 -5.09
C PHE A 42 -15.86 -6.63 -5.44
N GLY A 43 -16.05 -6.21 -6.70
CA GLY A 43 -17.29 -5.64 -7.22
C GLY A 43 -17.28 -4.11 -7.23
N PRO A 44 -18.21 -3.48 -7.97
CA PRO A 44 -18.16 -2.04 -8.29
C PRO A 44 -18.20 -1.11 -7.07
N LYS A 45 -18.68 -1.60 -5.92
CA LYS A 45 -18.74 -0.83 -4.67
C LYS A 45 -17.49 -0.98 -3.80
N ALA A 46 -16.57 -1.87 -4.15
CA ALA A 46 -15.34 -2.06 -3.40
C ALA A 46 -14.40 -0.86 -3.59
N GLY A 47 -13.95 -0.28 -2.49
CA GLY A 47 -13.15 0.96 -2.50
C GLY A 47 -13.98 2.24 -2.40
N GLU A 48 -15.31 2.22 -2.61
CA GLU A 48 -16.16 3.41 -2.47
C GLU A 48 -16.07 4.03 -1.08
N GLY A 49 -15.98 3.20 -0.03
CA GLY A 49 -15.83 3.67 1.34
C GLY A 49 -14.57 4.52 1.54
N TRP A 50 -13.47 4.17 0.87
CA TRP A 50 -12.19 4.87 0.99
C TRP A 50 -12.16 6.17 0.18
N ASN A 51 -12.84 6.17 -0.97
CA ASN A 51 -12.95 7.34 -1.85
C ASN A 51 -13.83 8.46 -1.28
N LYS A 52 -14.70 8.15 -0.31
CA LYS A 52 -15.53 9.15 0.38
C LYS A 52 -14.75 10.07 1.31
N TYR A 53 -13.53 9.70 1.68
CA TYR A 53 -12.71 10.48 2.60
C TYR A 53 -11.63 11.28 1.85
N ILE A 54 -11.43 12.53 2.28
CA ILE A 54 -10.21 13.28 1.97
C ILE A 54 -9.14 12.77 2.93
N ILE A 55 -8.26 11.90 2.44
CA ILE A 55 -7.16 11.34 3.22
C ILE A 55 -5.91 12.15 2.90
N ARG A 56 -5.51 13.03 3.82
CA ARG A 56 -4.27 13.78 3.73
C ARG A 56 -3.26 13.19 4.71
N PRO A 57 -2.16 12.55 4.26
CA PRO A 57 -1.12 12.08 5.16
C PRO A 57 -0.54 13.24 5.97
N SER A 58 -0.27 13.02 7.26
CA SER A 58 0.37 14.04 8.11
C SER A 58 1.89 14.02 7.97
N VAL A 59 2.47 12.84 7.77
CA VAL A 59 3.92 12.64 7.69
C VAL A 59 4.28 11.73 6.53
N ALA A 60 5.47 11.94 5.98
CA ALA A 60 6.13 11.02 5.08
C ALA A 60 7.23 10.27 5.82
N VAL A 61 7.24 8.94 5.70
CA VAL A 61 8.21 8.05 6.34
C VAL A 61 9.09 7.40 5.28
N LYS A 62 10.40 7.60 5.39
CA LYS A 62 11.39 6.88 4.60
C LYS A 62 12.06 5.85 5.47
N PHE A 63 12.15 4.62 4.99
CA PHE A 63 12.85 3.54 5.69
C PHE A 63 13.72 2.76 4.71
N GLU A 64 14.80 2.20 5.24
CA GLU A 64 15.68 1.29 4.52
C GLU A 64 15.17 -0.14 4.70
N LEU A 65 14.91 -0.82 3.59
CA LEU A 65 14.40 -2.19 3.59
C LEU A 65 15.51 -3.20 3.94
N SER A 66 15.35 -3.93 5.04
CA SER A 66 16.26 -5.00 5.45
C SER A 66 15.76 -6.39 5.05
N GLU A 67 14.46 -6.63 5.14
CA GLU A 67 13.85 -7.94 4.83
C GLU A 67 12.52 -7.77 4.09
N LEU A 68 12.24 -8.69 3.17
CA LEU A 68 11.01 -8.75 2.40
C LEU A 68 10.44 -10.17 2.45
N PHE A 69 9.16 -10.30 2.77
CA PHE A 69 8.47 -11.60 2.80
C PHE A 69 7.26 -11.62 1.86
N ASP A 70 6.99 -12.76 1.27
CA ASP A 70 5.73 -13.04 0.58
C ASP A 70 4.63 -13.24 1.64
N GLN A 71 3.51 -12.55 1.50
CA GLN A 71 2.34 -12.74 2.37
C GLN A 71 1.11 -13.17 1.58
N SER A 72 1.29 -13.49 0.30
CA SER A 72 0.19 -13.87 -0.59
C SER A 72 -0.43 -15.15 -0.04
N PRO A 73 -1.78 -15.21 0.10
CA PRO A 73 -2.43 -16.42 0.59
C PRO A 73 -2.02 -17.64 -0.25
N GLY A 74 -1.45 -18.66 0.39
CA GLY A 74 -1.00 -19.87 -0.28
C GLY A 74 0.23 -20.49 0.38
N ILE A 75 0.79 -21.51 -0.28
CA ILE A 75 1.90 -22.34 0.25
C ILE A 75 3.19 -21.55 0.50
N LYS A 76 3.34 -20.38 -0.13
CA LYS A 76 4.52 -19.52 -0.03
C LYS A 76 4.37 -18.37 0.98
N ALA A 77 3.25 -18.28 1.69
CA ALA A 77 3.06 -17.25 2.72
C ALA A 77 4.13 -17.36 3.81
N GLY A 78 4.81 -16.26 4.12
CA GLY A 78 5.95 -16.18 5.03
C GLY A 78 7.31 -16.45 4.39
N GLU A 79 7.40 -16.79 3.10
CA GLU A 79 8.67 -17.01 2.41
C GLU A 79 9.48 -15.71 2.33
N LYS A 80 10.76 -15.75 2.75
CA LYS A 80 11.67 -14.61 2.63
C LYS A 80 12.12 -14.46 1.18
N LEU A 81 11.86 -13.29 0.60
CA LEU A 81 12.21 -12.92 -0.78
C LEU A 81 13.51 -12.14 -0.87
N LYS A 82 13.86 -11.40 0.18
CA LYS A 82 15.10 -10.65 0.35
C LYS A 82 15.47 -10.60 1.83
#